data_AF-A0A3B1CLP3-F1
#
_entry.id   AF-A0A3B1CLP3-F1
#
_cell.length_a   1.000
_cell.length_b   1.000
_cell.length_c   1.000
_cell.angle_alpha   90.00
_cell.angle_beta   90.00
_cell.angle_gamma   90.00
#
_symmetry.space_group_name_H-M   'P 1'
#
loop_
_entity.id
_entity.type
_entity.pdbx_description
1 polymer ?
#
loop_
_entity_poly.entity_id
_entity_poly.type
_entity_poly.pdbx_seq_one_letter_code
_entity_poly.pdbx_strand_id
1 'polypeptide(L)'
;MWLAVVIAIMAPAGWEAKEWVKHQDGFCVSCHSPEGKPFHKVKHDRMTATMPVTLAGAHYSLERGRLSCPDCHRGVGMAGRAHEALLEIKNSLVYLAGSFKEPEKITLHISNQICEPCHTDLKAKGINPEYHFFASHDGIKDPLCVECHPQHALKTAGGEFLNKEVVVKVCEQCHSQARESAFIIRSLKMRNARPTAKGGGSP
;
A
#
# COMPACT_ATOMS: atom_id res chain seq x y z
N MET A 1 -41.25 -15.43 7.16
CA MET A 1 -41.68 -14.83 5.88
C MET A 1 -41.21 -13.38 5.73
N TRP A 2 -41.55 -12.48 6.65
CA TRP A 2 -41.08 -11.07 6.63
C TRP A 2 -39.55 -10.90 6.58
N LEU A 3 -38.80 -11.71 7.33
CA LEU A 3 -37.33 -11.66 7.30
C LEU A 3 -36.75 -11.93 5.89
N ALA A 4 -37.34 -12.89 5.17
CA ALA A 4 -36.89 -13.25 3.82
C ALA A 4 -37.21 -12.13 2.81
N VAL A 5 -38.37 -11.47 2.96
CA VAL A 5 -38.74 -10.31 2.13
C VAL A 5 -37.83 -9.11 2.38
N VAL A 6 -37.50 -8.84 3.64
CA VAL A 6 -36.56 -7.76 4.01
C VAL A 6 -35.17 -8.05 3.45
N ILE A 7 -34.66 -9.28 3.58
CA ILE A 7 -33.36 -9.67 3.01
C ILE A 7 -33.36 -9.55 1.48
N ALA A 8 -34.45 -9.98 0.82
CA ALA A 8 -34.58 -9.94 -0.63
C ALA A 8 -34.57 -8.52 -1.21
N ILE A 9 -35.03 -7.52 -0.45
CA ILE A 9 -35.04 -6.11 -0.86
C ILE A 9 -33.73 -5.40 -0.48
N MET A 10 -33.22 -5.66 0.73
CA MET A 10 -32.05 -4.95 1.26
C MET A 10 -30.73 -5.40 0.60
N ALA A 11 -30.62 -6.67 0.19
CA ALA A 11 -29.39 -7.17 -0.42
C ALA A 11 -29.10 -6.56 -1.81
N PRO A 12 -30.05 -6.46 -2.76
CA PRO A 12 -29.85 -5.74 -4.01
C PRO A 12 -29.57 -4.26 -3.80
N ALA A 13 -30.35 -3.60 -2.93
CA ALA A 13 -30.17 -2.17 -2.64
C ALA A 13 -28.80 -1.86 -2.03
N GLY A 14 -28.33 -2.70 -1.09
CA GLY A 14 -26.99 -2.58 -0.52
C GLY A 14 -25.88 -2.83 -1.55
N TRP A 15 -26.10 -3.75 -2.49
CA TRP A 15 -25.16 -4.03 -3.57
C TRP A 15 -25.06 -2.86 -4.57
N GLU A 16 -26.19 -2.32 -5.01
CA GLU A 16 -26.21 -1.16 -5.91
C GLU A 16 -25.61 0.08 -5.24
N ALA A 17 -25.95 0.33 -3.97
CA ALA A 17 -25.35 1.41 -3.20
C ALA A 17 -23.82 1.27 -3.15
N LYS A 18 -23.31 0.06 -2.84
CA LYS A 18 -21.88 -0.24 -2.85
C LYS A 18 -21.23 0.05 -4.20
N GLU A 19 -21.80 -0.43 -5.29
CA GLU A 19 -21.25 -0.25 -6.64
C GLU A 19 -21.24 1.22 -7.08
N TRP A 20 -22.29 1.98 -6.74
CA TRP A 20 -22.34 3.41 -7.03
C TRP A 20 -21.32 4.22 -6.21
N VAL A 21 -21.25 3.93 -4.92
CA VAL A 21 -20.47 4.68 -3.95
C VAL A 21 -18.96 4.42 -4.09
N LYS A 22 -18.54 3.18 -4.32
CA LYS A 22 -17.10 2.80 -4.36
C LYS A 22 -16.28 3.43 -5.50
N HIS A 23 -16.93 3.91 -6.55
CA HIS A 23 -16.28 4.59 -7.68
C HIS A 23 -16.24 6.12 -7.51
N GLN A 24 -16.78 6.64 -6.41
CA GLN A 24 -16.58 8.03 -6.05
C GLN A 24 -15.25 8.10 -5.29
N ASP A 25 -14.21 8.69 -5.86
CA ASP A 25 -12.94 8.91 -5.12
C ASP A 25 -13.20 9.66 -3.81
N GLY A 26 -14.17 10.57 -3.86
CA GLY A 26 -14.75 11.26 -2.72
C GLY A 26 -15.31 10.31 -1.66
N PHE A 27 -15.87 9.14 -1.98
CA PHE A 27 -16.39 8.18 -0.99
C PHE A 27 -15.31 7.60 -0.09
N CYS A 28 -14.21 7.16 -0.69
CA CYS A 28 -13.09 6.57 0.03
C CYS A 28 -12.49 7.56 1.04
N VAL A 29 -12.72 8.87 0.84
CA VAL A 29 -12.30 9.94 1.76
C VAL A 29 -13.45 10.67 2.47
N SER A 30 -14.71 10.49 2.08
CA SER A 30 -15.86 11.19 2.67
C SER A 30 -16.32 10.53 3.96
N CYS A 31 -15.94 9.26 4.14
CA CYS A 31 -15.90 8.63 5.45
C CYS A 31 -14.81 9.26 6.36
N HIS A 32 -14.09 10.31 5.94
CA HIS A 32 -12.98 10.93 6.70
C HIS A 32 -13.10 12.47 6.86
N SER A 33 -13.99 12.97 7.75
CA SER A 33 -13.81 14.22 8.58
C SER A 33 -15.10 14.71 9.25
N PRO A 34 -15.06 15.43 10.40
CA PRO A 34 -13.92 15.91 11.23
C PRO A 34 -13.96 15.40 12.71
N GLU A 35 -13.01 15.57 13.64
CA GLU A 35 -11.80 16.40 13.83
C GLU A 35 -10.58 15.54 14.26
N GLY A 36 -9.36 16.01 13.96
CA GLY A 36 -8.17 15.66 14.74
C GLY A 36 -6.96 15.13 13.97
N LYS A 37 -7.12 14.20 13.00
CA LYS A 37 -6.01 13.68 12.17
C LYS A 37 -6.49 13.13 10.81
N PRO A 38 -6.35 13.87 9.70
CA PRO A 38 -6.81 13.43 8.37
C PRO A 38 -5.81 12.46 7.72
N PHE A 39 -5.78 11.20 8.15
CA PHE A 39 -4.79 10.25 7.65
C PHE A 39 -5.03 9.89 6.18
N HIS A 40 -6.28 9.64 5.77
CA HIS A 40 -6.59 9.30 4.37
C HIS A 40 -6.75 10.52 3.46
N LYS A 41 -7.23 11.68 3.95
CA LYS A 41 -7.37 12.88 3.12
C LYS A 41 -6.02 13.33 2.54
N VAL A 42 -4.96 13.40 3.37
CA VAL A 42 -3.63 13.80 2.90
C VAL A 42 -3.09 12.81 1.86
N LYS A 43 -3.35 11.51 2.01
CA LYS A 43 -2.93 10.49 1.05
C LYS A 43 -3.70 10.58 -0.26
N HIS A 44 -5.00 10.83 -0.20
CA HIS A 44 -5.85 11.03 -1.36
C HIS A 44 -5.44 12.29 -2.12
N ASP A 45 -5.32 13.44 -1.45
CA ASP A 45 -4.92 14.70 -2.08
C ASP A 45 -3.57 14.55 -2.81
N ARG A 46 -2.64 13.77 -2.26
CA ARG A 46 -1.34 13.45 -2.89
C ARG A 46 -1.45 12.44 -4.04
N MET A 47 -2.41 11.53 -3.99
CA MET A 47 -2.64 10.53 -5.04
C MET A 47 -3.33 11.16 -6.25
N THR A 48 -4.30 12.05 -6.03
CA THR A 48 -5.08 12.72 -7.08
C THR A 48 -4.47 14.05 -7.55
N ALA A 49 -3.30 14.41 -7.02
CA ALA A 49 -2.55 15.58 -7.47
C ALA A 49 -2.22 15.50 -8.98
N THR A 50 -2.33 16.64 -9.67
CA THR A 50 -2.06 16.74 -11.13
C THR A 50 -0.68 16.23 -11.53
N MET A 51 0.31 16.40 -10.65
CA MET A 51 1.64 15.81 -10.81
C MET A 51 1.88 14.73 -9.75
N PRO A 52 2.31 13.52 -10.15
CA PRO A 52 2.67 12.46 -9.22
C PRO A 52 3.74 12.88 -8.21
N VAL A 53 3.33 12.90 -6.95
CA VAL A 53 4.23 13.07 -5.80
C VAL A 53 4.34 11.80 -4.96
N THR A 54 3.56 10.77 -5.26
CA THR A 54 3.59 9.44 -4.64
C THR A 54 3.53 8.35 -5.71
N LEU A 55 3.93 7.12 -5.39
CA LEU A 55 3.81 5.98 -6.31
C LEU A 55 2.35 5.65 -6.63
N ALA A 56 1.46 5.76 -5.65
CA ALA A 56 0.01 5.64 -5.84
C ALA A 56 -0.50 6.69 -6.84
N GLY A 57 -0.05 7.93 -6.72
CA GLY A 57 -0.41 8.99 -7.65
C GLY A 57 0.17 8.78 -9.06
N ALA A 58 1.35 8.16 -9.16
CA ALA A 58 1.90 7.74 -10.44
C ALA A 58 0.99 6.68 -11.09
N HIS A 59 0.56 5.65 -10.37
CA HIS A 59 -0.40 4.66 -10.88
C HIS A 59 -1.77 5.27 -11.21
N TYR A 60 -2.26 6.21 -10.40
CA TYR A 60 -3.54 6.87 -10.64
C TYR A 60 -3.51 7.72 -11.93
N SER A 61 -2.47 8.54 -12.11
CA SER A 61 -2.41 9.50 -13.21
C SER A 61 -1.76 8.97 -14.50
N LEU A 62 -0.70 8.16 -14.41
CA LEU A 62 0.08 7.70 -15.57
C LEU A 62 -0.59 6.52 -16.29
N GLU A 63 -1.40 5.72 -15.59
CA GLU A 63 -2.22 4.67 -16.19
C GLU A 63 -3.52 5.22 -16.82
N ARG A 64 -3.55 6.51 -17.18
CA ARG A 64 -4.70 7.22 -17.77
C ARG A 64 -5.98 7.16 -16.92
N GLY A 65 -5.87 7.21 -15.59
CA GLY A 65 -7.04 7.12 -14.71
C GLY A 65 -7.70 5.75 -14.69
N ARG A 66 -7.01 4.69 -15.13
CA ARG A 66 -7.53 3.31 -15.13
C ARG A 66 -7.50 2.63 -13.76
N LEU A 67 -6.71 3.15 -12.83
CA LEU A 67 -6.60 2.60 -11.48
C LEU A 67 -7.23 3.56 -10.48
N SER A 68 -8.14 3.02 -9.69
CA SER A 68 -8.85 3.65 -8.60
C SER A 68 -8.41 3.07 -7.25
N CYS A 69 -8.89 3.64 -6.15
CA CYS A 69 -8.60 3.12 -4.81
C CYS A 69 -8.85 1.60 -4.66
N PRO A 70 -10.02 1.05 -5.04
CA PRO A 70 -10.30 -0.39 -4.88
C PRO A 70 -9.42 -1.28 -5.75
N ASP A 71 -8.88 -0.80 -6.87
CA ASP A 71 -8.01 -1.65 -7.72
C ASP A 71 -6.75 -2.10 -6.98
N CYS A 72 -6.26 -1.26 -6.05
CA CYS A 72 -5.14 -1.57 -5.18
C CYS A 72 -5.56 -2.11 -3.81
N HIS A 73 -6.71 -1.64 -3.29
CA HIS A 73 -7.22 -1.99 -1.96
C HIS A 73 -8.22 -3.14 -1.95
N ARG A 74 -8.27 -3.97 -3.00
CA ARG A 74 -9.19 -5.10 -3.07
C ARG A 74 -8.74 -6.33 -2.31
N GLY A 75 -9.73 -7.10 -1.87
CA GLY A 75 -9.59 -8.43 -1.35
C GLY A 75 -9.08 -9.39 -2.42
N VAL A 76 -8.22 -10.31 -2.00
CA VAL A 76 -7.60 -11.30 -2.87
C VAL A 76 -8.27 -12.67 -2.70
N GLY A 77 -8.44 -13.39 -3.81
CA GLY A 77 -9.18 -14.65 -3.83
C GLY A 77 -10.69 -14.49 -3.60
N MET A 78 -11.42 -15.59 -3.44
CA MET A 78 -12.88 -15.53 -3.21
C MET A 78 -13.20 -15.02 -1.81
N ALA A 79 -12.50 -15.55 -0.79
CA ALA A 79 -12.72 -15.17 0.60
C ALA A 79 -12.39 -13.70 0.87
N GLY A 80 -11.27 -13.20 0.33
CA GLY A 80 -10.89 -11.79 0.47
C GLY A 80 -11.90 -10.86 -0.20
N ARG A 81 -12.34 -11.17 -1.42
CA ARG A 81 -13.36 -10.38 -2.12
C ARG A 81 -14.72 -10.39 -1.41
N ALA A 82 -15.12 -11.52 -0.82
CA ALA A 82 -16.33 -11.58 -0.02
C ALA A 82 -16.22 -10.73 1.26
N HIS A 83 -15.07 -10.80 1.94
CA HIS A 83 -14.81 -10.00 3.13
C HIS A 83 -14.81 -8.49 2.82
N GLU A 84 -14.12 -8.09 1.74
CA GLU A 84 -14.14 -6.72 1.26
C GLU A 84 -15.55 -6.26 0.92
N ALA A 85 -16.33 -7.03 0.15
CA ALA A 85 -17.68 -6.65 -0.22
C ALA A 85 -18.57 -6.39 1.00
N LEU A 86 -18.44 -7.21 2.06
CA LEU A 86 -19.16 -6.99 3.32
C LEU A 86 -18.72 -5.71 4.02
N LEU A 87 -17.41 -5.40 4.02
CA LEU A 87 -16.90 -4.15 4.55
C LEU A 87 -17.38 -2.94 3.75
N GLU A 88 -17.38 -3.01 2.43
CA GLU A 88 -17.87 -1.93 1.55
C GLU A 88 -19.36 -1.68 1.77
N ILE A 89 -20.19 -2.73 1.86
CA ILE A 89 -21.64 -2.59 2.16
C ILE A 89 -21.82 -1.91 3.52
N LYS A 90 -21.15 -2.43 4.56
CA LYS A 90 -21.22 -1.86 5.90
C LYS A 90 -20.81 -0.38 5.89
N ASN A 91 -19.68 -0.05 5.28
CA ASN A 91 -19.16 1.31 5.25
C ASN A 91 -20.06 2.24 4.43
N SER A 92 -20.64 1.76 3.32
CA SER A 92 -21.61 2.54 2.52
C SER A 92 -22.85 2.88 3.34
N LEU A 93 -23.39 1.93 4.12
CA LEU A 93 -24.53 2.18 4.99
C LEU A 93 -24.20 3.16 6.13
N VAL A 94 -23.06 2.99 6.79
CA VAL A 94 -22.62 3.88 7.87
C VAL A 94 -22.34 5.29 7.34
N TYR A 95 -21.78 5.40 6.12
CA TYR A 95 -21.58 6.67 5.41
C TYR A 95 -22.90 7.39 5.14
N LEU A 96 -23.86 6.69 4.54
CA LEU A 96 -25.20 7.25 4.26
C LEU A 96 -25.94 7.65 5.54
N ALA A 97 -25.66 6.98 6.66
CA ALA A 97 -26.21 7.33 7.97
C ALA A 97 -25.46 8.47 8.68
N GLY A 98 -24.35 8.98 8.14
CA GLY A 98 -23.58 10.09 8.72
C GLY A 98 -22.88 9.78 10.06
N SER A 99 -22.72 8.50 10.42
CA SER A 99 -22.24 8.07 11.75
C SER A 99 -20.85 7.42 11.73
N PHE A 100 -20.11 7.60 10.64
CA PHE A 100 -18.82 6.93 10.44
C PHE A 100 -17.68 7.55 11.27
N LYS A 101 -16.77 6.68 11.72
CA LYS A 101 -15.49 7.05 12.33
C LYS A 101 -14.35 6.33 11.62
N GLU A 102 -13.29 7.06 11.29
CA GLU A 102 -12.09 6.52 10.67
C GLU A 102 -11.46 5.40 11.53
N PRO A 103 -11.20 4.22 10.95
CA PRO A 103 -10.41 3.20 11.60
C PRO A 103 -8.98 3.69 11.82
N GLU A 104 -8.43 3.48 13.01
CA GLU A 104 -7.04 3.85 13.32
C GLU A 104 -6.01 3.01 12.54
N LYS A 105 -6.44 1.88 11.96
CA LYS A 105 -5.59 0.92 11.26
C LYS A 105 -6.29 0.43 9.99
N ILE A 106 -5.49 0.23 8.95
CA ILE A 106 -5.93 -0.49 7.74
C ILE A 106 -6.12 -1.96 8.11
N THR A 107 -7.30 -2.51 7.82
CA THR A 107 -7.64 -3.91 8.10
C THR A 107 -7.27 -4.84 6.95
N LEU A 108 -7.16 -4.29 5.73
CA LEU A 108 -6.86 -5.05 4.53
C LEU A 108 -5.44 -4.76 4.03
N HIS A 109 -4.58 -5.78 4.14
CA HIS A 109 -3.20 -5.68 3.67
C HIS A 109 -3.16 -5.85 2.14
N ILE A 110 -2.38 -5.02 1.47
CA ILE A 110 -2.16 -5.12 0.03
C ILE A 110 -1.20 -6.29 -0.22
N SER A 111 -1.68 -7.31 -0.94
CA SER A 111 -0.91 -8.49 -1.29
C SER A 111 -0.20 -8.32 -2.65
N ASN A 112 0.90 -9.04 -2.86
CA ASN A 112 1.60 -9.09 -4.15
C ASN A 112 0.69 -9.49 -5.32
N GLN A 113 -0.37 -10.28 -5.06
CA GLN A 113 -1.34 -10.69 -6.09
C GLN A 113 -2.09 -9.51 -6.73
N ILE A 114 -2.03 -8.32 -6.14
CA ILE A 114 -2.53 -7.07 -6.72
C ILE A 114 -1.55 -6.49 -7.74
N CYS A 115 -0.25 -6.59 -7.48
CA CYS A 115 0.81 -5.99 -8.29
C CYS A 115 1.24 -6.90 -9.45
N GLU A 116 1.30 -8.19 -9.19
CA GLU A 116 1.80 -9.24 -10.09
C GLU A 116 1.13 -9.33 -11.47
N PRO A 117 -0.17 -9.03 -11.65
CA PRO A 117 -0.80 -9.04 -12.97
C PRO A 117 -0.24 -8.00 -13.95
N CYS A 118 0.26 -6.87 -13.43
CA CYS A 118 0.85 -5.79 -14.25
C CYS A 118 2.39 -5.83 -14.22
N HIS A 119 2.97 -6.29 -13.13
CA HIS A 119 4.42 -6.36 -12.92
C HIS A 119 4.94 -7.81 -12.93
N THR A 120 4.69 -8.52 -14.03
CA THR A 120 5.03 -9.95 -14.17
C THR A 120 6.51 -10.23 -14.02
N ASP A 121 7.37 -9.28 -14.41
CA ASP A 121 8.82 -9.42 -14.40
C ASP A 121 9.46 -9.06 -13.04
N LEU A 122 8.67 -8.54 -12.09
CA LEU A 122 9.16 -8.14 -10.76
C LEU A 122 8.94 -9.20 -9.69
N LYS A 123 8.33 -10.34 -10.06
CA LYS A 123 8.15 -11.48 -9.15
C LYS A 123 9.50 -11.99 -8.70
N ALA A 124 9.70 -12.07 -7.38
CA ALA A 124 10.85 -12.75 -6.81
C ALA A 124 10.85 -14.19 -7.30
N LYS A 125 11.78 -14.53 -8.19
CA LYS A 125 12.01 -15.91 -8.59
C LYS A 125 12.98 -16.45 -7.55
N GLY A 126 12.46 -16.98 -6.44
CA GLY A 126 13.26 -17.62 -5.39
C GLY A 126 13.94 -18.90 -5.89
N ILE A 127 14.82 -18.79 -6.89
CA ILE A 127 15.35 -19.90 -7.68
C ILE A 127 16.59 -20.52 -7.04
N ASN A 128 17.22 -19.91 -6.02
CA ASN A 128 18.45 -20.45 -5.44
C ASN A 128 18.39 -20.61 -3.91
N PRO A 129 18.72 -21.81 -3.35
CA PRO A 129 18.97 -21.99 -1.91
C PRO A 129 20.22 -21.25 -1.40
N GLU A 130 21.11 -20.79 -2.28
CA GLU A 130 22.16 -19.84 -1.93
C GLU A 130 21.57 -18.43 -1.81
N TYR A 131 21.30 -18.05 -0.57
CA TYR A 131 20.78 -16.75 -0.18
C TYR A 131 21.66 -15.62 -0.74
N HIS A 132 21.08 -14.77 -1.60
CA HIS A 132 21.63 -13.52 -2.21
C HIS A 132 22.35 -13.62 -3.57
N PHE A 133 21.60 -13.49 -4.67
CA PHE A 133 22.11 -12.92 -5.93
C PHE A 133 21.02 -12.09 -6.62
N PHE A 134 20.79 -10.83 -6.20
CA PHE A 134 19.59 -10.09 -6.68
C PHE A 134 19.96 -8.94 -7.61
N ALA A 135 20.00 -9.24 -8.91
CA ALA A 135 19.19 -8.43 -9.81
C ALA A 135 17.73 -8.84 -9.54
N SER A 136 16.81 -7.89 -9.28
CA SER A 136 15.35 -8.13 -9.09
C SER A 136 14.90 -9.15 -8.03
N HIS A 137 14.76 -8.77 -6.74
CA HIS A 137 14.07 -9.53 -5.66
C HIS A 137 14.43 -11.03 -5.42
N ASP A 138 15.31 -11.63 -6.22
CA ASP A 138 15.43 -13.06 -6.53
C ASP A 138 16.01 -13.95 -5.42
N GLY A 139 15.41 -13.97 -4.24
CA GLY A 139 15.85 -14.78 -3.09
C GLY A 139 15.65 -14.08 -1.74
N ILE A 140 14.95 -12.95 -1.75
CA ILE A 140 14.17 -12.55 -0.60
C ILE A 140 12.94 -13.46 -0.61
N LYS A 141 12.72 -14.21 0.46
CA LYS A 141 11.57 -15.11 0.57
C LYS A 141 10.31 -14.29 0.79
N ASP A 142 9.41 -14.32 -0.20
CA ASP A 142 8.05 -13.75 -0.16
C ASP A 142 7.94 -12.28 0.35
N PRO A 143 8.80 -11.33 -0.09
CA PRO A 143 8.66 -9.94 0.35
C PRO A 143 7.35 -9.37 -0.17
N LEU A 144 6.61 -8.63 0.68
CA LEU A 144 5.47 -7.88 0.17
C LEU A 144 6.00 -6.65 -0.59
N CYS A 145 5.54 -6.44 -1.82
CA CYS A 145 5.97 -5.30 -2.64
C CYS A 145 5.83 -3.98 -1.87
N VAL A 146 4.76 -3.86 -1.08
CA VAL A 146 4.40 -2.66 -0.31
C VAL A 146 5.30 -2.38 0.90
N GLU A 147 6.07 -3.36 1.36
CA GLU A 147 7.01 -3.19 2.49
C GLU A 147 8.21 -2.34 2.08
N CYS A 148 8.72 -2.57 0.87
CA CYS A 148 9.84 -1.81 0.30
C CYS A 148 9.38 -0.62 -0.56
N HIS A 149 8.23 -0.73 -1.21
CA HIS A 149 7.68 0.29 -2.12
C HIS A 149 6.43 0.96 -1.54
N PRO A 150 6.54 1.85 -0.54
CA PRO A 150 5.40 2.49 0.08
C PRO A 150 4.65 3.39 -0.90
N GLN A 151 3.40 3.03 -1.19
CA GLN A 151 2.63 3.60 -2.31
C GLN A 151 2.25 5.06 -2.08
N HIS A 152 1.87 5.40 -0.85
CA HIS A 152 1.44 6.76 -0.49
C HIS A 152 2.54 7.64 0.09
N ALA A 153 3.79 7.13 0.17
CA ALA A 153 4.92 7.95 0.60
C ALA A 153 5.25 8.98 -0.48
N LEU A 154 5.69 10.17 -0.03
CA LEU A 154 6.23 11.17 -0.95
C LEU A 154 7.49 10.62 -1.62
N LYS A 155 7.66 10.96 -2.89
CA LYS A 155 8.92 10.74 -3.60
C LYS A 155 10.08 11.43 -2.88
N THR A 156 11.27 10.88 -3.05
CA THR A 156 12.53 11.43 -2.53
C THR A 156 12.81 12.79 -3.17
N ALA A 157 13.79 13.53 -2.62
CA ALA A 157 14.27 14.78 -3.23
C ALA A 157 14.83 14.58 -4.65
N GLY A 158 15.31 13.38 -4.99
CA GLY A 158 15.78 13.02 -6.34
C GLY A 158 14.64 12.65 -7.31
N GLY A 159 13.39 12.65 -6.84
CA GLY A 159 12.22 12.32 -7.65
C GLY A 159 11.90 10.84 -7.71
N GLU A 160 12.66 9.97 -7.03
CA GLU A 160 12.40 8.54 -7.00
C GLU A 160 11.28 8.19 -6.01
N PHE A 161 10.48 7.17 -6.33
CA PHE A 161 9.45 6.67 -5.41
C PHE A 161 9.97 5.62 -4.41
N LEU A 162 11.22 5.19 -4.54
CA LEU A 162 11.84 4.24 -3.62
C LEU A 162 12.56 4.98 -2.50
N ASN A 163 12.05 4.86 -1.28
CA ASN A 163 12.73 5.35 -0.09
C ASN A 163 13.75 4.30 0.38
N LYS A 164 15.04 4.59 0.21
CA LYS A 164 16.13 3.64 0.50
C LYS A 164 16.21 3.32 1.99
N GLU A 165 15.91 4.28 2.85
CA GLU A 165 15.89 4.10 4.30
C GLU A 165 14.78 3.13 4.74
N VAL A 166 13.63 3.12 4.06
CA VAL A 166 12.57 2.12 4.27
C VAL A 166 13.08 0.72 3.88
N VAL A 167 13.71 0.58 2.72
CA VAL A 167 14.26 -0.71 2.27
C VAL A 167 15.31 -1.23 3.25
N VAL A 168 16.23 -0.39 3.70
CA VAL A 168 17.25 -0.78 4.70
C VAL A 168 16.59 -1.27 5.99
N LYS A 169 15.54 -0.59 6.49
CA LYS A 169 14.82 -1.04 7.69
C LYS A 169 14.17 -2.41 7.54
N VAL A 170 13.68 -2.74 6.34
CA VAL A 170 13.17 -4.09 6.06
C VAL A 170 14.30 -5.11 6.14
N CYS A 171 15.47 -4.82 5.56
CA CYS A 171 16.64 -5.68 5.70
C CYS A 171 17.09 -5.83 7.17
N GLU A 172 17.03 -4.76 7.97
CA GLU A 172 17.38 -4.73 9.39
C GLU A 172 16.49 -5.65 10.25
N GLN A 173 15.32 -6.07 9.77
CA GLN A 173 14.46 -7.05 10.47
C GLN A 173 15.15 -8.41 10.66
N CYS A 174 16.05 -8.77 9.73
CA CYS A 174 16.81 -10.02 9.78
C CYS A 174 18.32 -9.79 9.88
N HIS A 175 18.83 -8.65 9.39
CA HIS A 175 20.25 -8.33 9.33
C HIS A 175 20.57 -7.09 10.17
N SER A 176 20.97 -7.29 11.43
CA SER A 176 21.21 -6.20 12.40
C SER A 176 22.25 -5.15 11.98
N GLN A 177 23.08 -5.42 10.97
CA GLN A 177 24.06 -4.50 10.38
C GLN A 177 23.82 -4.25 8.88
N ALA A 178 22.55 -4.30 8.45
CA ALA A 178 22.20 -4.11 7.04
C ALA A 178 22.66 -2.75 6.49
N ARG A 179 22.69 -1.72 7.33
CA ARG A 179 23.09 -0.37 6.95
C ARG A 179 24.60 -0.26 6.66
N GLU A 180 25.41 -1.04 7.36
CA GLU A 180 26.86 -1.09 7.21
C GLU A 180 27.29 -2.05 6.09
N SER A 181 26.38 -2.88 5.58
CA SER A 181 26.67 -3.82 4.50
C SER A 181 27.07 -3.09 3.21
N ALA A 182 28.33 -3.24 2.82
CA ALA A 182 28.85 -2.72 1.55
C ALA A 182 28.03 -3.21 0.35
N PHE A 183 27.48 -4.42 0.44
CA PHE A 183 26.57 -4.96 -0.57
C PHE A 183 25.27 -4.15 -0.64
N ILE A 184 24.58 -3.93 0.48
CA ILE A 184 23.31 -3.17 0.50
C ILE A 184 23.55 -1.73 0.06
N ILE A 185 24.64 -1.10 0.51
CA ILE A 185 25.02 0.25 0.08
C ILE A 185 25.19 0.32 -1.44
N ARG A 186 25.91 -0.64 -2.04
CA ARG A 186 26.10 -0.71 -3.49
C ARG A 186 24.80 -0.97 -4.24
N SER A 187 24.00 -1.94 -3.80
CA SER A 187 22.74 -2.34 -4.43
C SER A 187 21.70 -1.22 -4.43
N LEU A 188 21.57 -0.50 -3.32
CA LEU A 188 20.67 0.65 -3.21
C LEU A 188 21.28 1.96 -3.73
N LYS A 189 22.52 1.93 -4.22
CA LYS A 189 23.28 3.14 -4.62
C LYS A 189 23.21 4.21 -3.51
N MET A 190 23.39 3.82 -2.26
CA MET A 190 23.45 4.75 -1.14
C MET A 190 24.83 5.43 -1.16
N ARG A 191 24.86 6.71 -0.79
CA ARG A 191 26.14 7.35 -0.47
C ARG A 191 26.63 6.72 0.82
N ASN A 192 27.87 6.20 0.85
CA ASN A 192 28.47 5.64 2.06
C ASN A 192 28.23 6.59 3.24
N ALA A 193 27.55 6.13 4.28
CA ALA A 193 27.62 6.80 5.56
C ALA A 193 29.09 6.71 5.98
N ARG A 194 29.80 7.85 5.99
CA ARG A 194 31.14 7.91 6.56
C ARG A 194 31.02 7.32 7.96
N PRO A 195 31.84 6.33 8.35
CA PRO A 195 31.83 5.85 9.72
C PRO A 195 32.04 7.06 10.62
N THR A 196 31.10 7.35 11.51
CA THR A 196 31.36 8.27 12.61
C THR A 196 32.56 7.67 13.33
N ALA A 197 33.71 8.35 13.23
CA ALA A 197 34.93 7.93 13.90
C ALA A 197 34.57 7.67 15.37
N LYS A 198 34.57 6.40 15.78
CA LYS A 198 34.60 6.08 17.20
C LYS A 198 35.83 6.78 17.73
N GLY A 199 35.61 7.72 18.65
CA GLY A 199 36.63 8.57 19.23
C GLY A 199 37.83 7.73 19.62
N GLY A 200 38.99 8.09 19.06
CA GLY A 200 40.27 7.60 19.52
C GLY A 200 40.47 8.07 20.95
N GLY A 201 40.28 7.16 21.90
CA GLY A 201 40.96 7.21 23.16
C GLY A 201 42.34 6.58 22.97
N SER A 202 43.36 7.42 22.89
CA SER A 202 44.77 7.06 23.11
C SER A 202 45.16 7.48 24.53
N PRO A 203 46.34 7.06 25.01
CA PRO A 203 46.82 5.70 25.23
C PRO A 203 46.53 5.20 26.66
#